data_AF-A0A937D4H4-F1
#
_entry.id   AF-A0A937D4H4-F1
#
_cell.length_a   1.000
_cell.length_b   1.000
_cell.length_c   1.000
_cell.angle_alpha   90.00
_cell.angle_beta   90.00
_cell.angle_gamma   90.00
#
_symmetry.space_group_name_H-M   'P 1'
#
loop_
_entity.id
_entity.type
_entity.pdbx_description
1 polymer ?
#
loop_
_entity_poly.entity_id
_entity_poly.type
_entity_poly.pdbx_seq_one_letter_code
_entity_poly.pdbx_strand_id
1 'polypeptide(L)'
;MKTQTKINIAIGVVATILLFVFMTYKQVEKGKHKKLEIEALFSICYELNRNLVDLNSELSSDMKSLKSYKKIDSIFKLDLAYRDELKYDFYLVIQDYGSYFDIETQGISRVNVIKDDTLGVNIRELYKYDLRSLPIIRYSDLDIDIREYYQNHFKIFENKQEGDVSLRNRNKLPSKGYKPNDFERLKNDPHYRSILDKLLKRRNHKINMYKQTIHKVEKTMRRIENYTGIVCI
;
A
#
# COMPACT_ATOMS: atom_id res chain seq x y z
N MET A 1 4.95 57.55 52.20
CA MET A 1 5.84 56.38 51.92
C MET A 1 5.16 55.02 52.11
N LYS A 2 4.49 54.73 53.24
CA LYS A 2 3.91 53.37 53.50
C LYS A 2 2.86 52.89 52.49
N THR A 3 2.11 53.80 51.86
CA THR A 3 1.04 53.45 50.90
C THR A 3 1.59 52.95 49.56
N GLN A 4 2.65 53.60 49.04
CA GLN A 4 3.30 53.21 47.79
C GLN A 4 3.94 51.80 47.89
N THR A 5 4.53 51.49 49.04
CA THR A 5 5.11 50.17 49.32
C THR A 5 4.04 49.08 49.32
N LYS A 6 2.87 49.34 49.92
CA LYS A 6 1.74 48.40 49.91
C LYS A 6 1.17 48.16 48.51
N ILE A 7 1.10 49.21 47.68
CA ILE A 7 0.66 49.11 46.28
C ILE A 7 1.65 48.28 45.46
N ASN A 8 2.96 48.52 45.61
CA ASN A 8 3.98 47.74 44.89
C ASN A 8 3.98 46.26 45.31
N ILE A 9 3.77 45.97 46.59
CA ILE A 9 3.61 44.59 47.08
C ILE A 9 2.36 43.94 46.49
N ALA A 10 1.22 44.66 46.47
CA ALA A 10 -0.02 44.15 45.89
C ALA A 10 0.12 43.85 44.38
N ILE A 11 0.78 44.74 43.63
CA ILE A 11 1.08 44.52 42.20
C ILE A 11 1.97 43.29 42.00
N GLY A 12 3.03 43.14 42.82
CA GLY A 12 3.91 41.98 42.77
C GLY A 12 3.19 40.66 43.04
N VAL A 13 2.27 40.65 44.02
CA VAL A 13 1.44 39.47 44.34
C VAL A 13 0.51 39.12 43.18
N VAL A 14 -0.19 40.11 42.61
CA VAL A 14 -1.09 39.89 41.47
C VAL A 14 -0.33 39.37 40.24
N ALA A 15 0.83 39.95 39.92
CA ALA A 15 1.66 39.50 38.80
C ALA A 15 2.15 38.06 38.97
N THR A 16 2.51 37.67 40.21
CA THR A 16 2.97 36.31 40.52
C THR A 16 1.82 35.29 40.39
N ILE A 17 0.61 35.63 40.83
CA ILE A 17 -0.58 34.78 40.67
C ILE A 17 -0.91 34.58 39.19
N LEU A 18 -0.85 35.64 38.39
CA LEU A 18 -1.11 35.56 36.93
C LEU A 18 -0.08 34.67 36.22
N LEU A 19 1.21 34.80 36.56
CA LEU A 19 2.26 33.92 36.04
C LEU A 19 2.04 32.46 36.43
N PHE A 20 1.66 32.20 37.68
CA PHE A 20 1.36 30.86 38.16
C PHE A 20 0.17 30.26 37.38
N VAL A 21 -0.96 30.95 37.30
CA VAL A 21 -2.15 30.51 36.53
C VAL A 21 -1.80 30.25 35.07
N PHE A 22 -1.01 31.11 34.44
CA PHE A 22 -0.56 30.94 33.06
C PHE A 22 0.33 29.69 32.89
N MET A 23 1.26 29.44 33.82
CA MET A 23 2.09 28.23 33.80
C MET A 23 1.24 26.97 33.99
N THR A 24 0.29 26.98 34.92
CA THR A 24 -0.62 25.84 35.17
C THR A 24 -1.51 25.59 33.95
N TYR A 25 -2.05 26.65 33.34
CA TYR A 25 -2.83 26.55 32.10
C TYR A 25 -2.00 25.93 30.97
N LYS A 26 -0.78 26.44 30.72
CA LYS A 26 0.13 25.87 29.70
C LYS A 26 0.48 24.41 29.98
N GLN A 27 0.60 24.00 31.24
CA GLN A 27 0.90 22.62 31.60
C GLN A 27 -0.28 21.69 31.35
N VAL A 28 -1.50 22.10 31.70
CA VAL A 28 -2.74 21.37 31.38
C VAL A 28 -2.94 21.26 29.86
N GLU A 29 -2.73 22.35 29.13
CA GLU A 29 -2.84 22.41 27.68
C GLU A 29 -1.80 21.51 26.99
N LYS A 30 -0.54 21.53 27.46
CA LYS A 30 0.50 20.59 27.02
C LYS A 30 0.10 19.13 27.25
N GLY A 31 -0.50 18.82 28.39
CA GLY A 31 -1.00 17.47 28.70
C GLY A 31 -2.11 17.02 27.75
N LYS A 32 -3.09 17.89 27.49
CA LYS A 32 -4.18 17.63 26.53
C LYS A 32 -3.66 17.44 25.11
N HIS A 33 -2.75 18.30 24.64
CA HIS A 33 -2.13 18.17 23.33
C HIS A 33 -1.35 16.86 23.19
N LYS A 34 -0.55 16.51 24.19
CA LYS A 34 0.23 15.25 24.16
C LYS A 34 -0.71 14.04 24.03
N LYS A 35 -1.85 14.06 24.72
CA LYS A 35 -2.85 13.00 24.62
C LYS A 35 -3.44 12.91 23.20
N LEU A 36 -3.87 14.04 22.63
CA LEU A 36 -4.40 14.10 21.25
C LEU A 36 -3.38 13.65 20.20
N GLU A 37 -2.13 14.05 20.37
CA GLU A 37 -1.03 13.65 19.49
C GLU A 37 -0.80 12.14 19.54
N ILE A 38 -0.80 11.54 20.73
CA ILE A 38 -0.66 10.08 20.89
C ILE A 38 -1.85 9.35 20.27
N GLU A 39 -3.09 9.81 20.49
CA GLU A 39 -4.29 9.23 19.88
C GLU A 39 -4.26 9.29 18.34
N ALA A 40 -3.82 10.43 17.79
CA ALA A 40 -3.64 10.60 16.35
C ALA A 40 -2.60 9.61 15.79
N LEU A 41 -1.42 9.52 16.44
CA LEU A 41 -0.34 8.64 16.03
C LEU A 41 -0.70 7.16 16.15
N PHE A 42 -1.44 6.77 17.20
CA PHE A 42 -1.98 5.42 17.35
C PHE A 42 -2.92 5.06 16.19
N SER A 43 -3.87 5.94 15.87
CA SER A 43 -4.80 5.71 14.77
C SER A 43 -4.09 5.63 13.42
N ILE A 44 -3.09 6.49 13.18
CA ILE A 44 -2.27 6.44 11.98
C ILE A 44 -1.52 5.10 11.91
N CYS A 45 -0.96 4.62 13.00
CA CYS A 45 -0.29 3.32 13.02
C CYS A 45 -1.22 2.15 12.70
N TYR A 46 -2.44 2.16 13.23
CA TYR A 46 -3.44 1.14 12.90
C TYR A 46 -3.80 1.15 11.40
N GLU A 47 -4.00 2.34 10.81
CA GLU A 47 -4.26 2.49 9.37
C GLU A 47 -3.07 2.03 8.52
N LEU A 48 -1.85 2.44 8.88
CA LEU A 48 -0.62 2.05 8.19
C LEU A 48 -0.40 0.54 8.25
N ASN A 49 -0.71 -0.11 9.35
CA ASN A 49 -0.59 -1.56 9.47
C ASN A 49 -1.59 -2.30 8.56
N ARG A 50 -2.86 -1.87 8.51
CA ARG A 50 -3.83 -2.41 7.55
C ARG A 50 -3.35 -2.26 6.11
N ASN A 51 -2.88 -1.07 5.75
CA ASN A 51 -2.30 -0.81 4.43
C ASN A 51 -1.08 -1.70 4.15
N LEU A 52 -0.22 -1.94 5.15
CA LEU A 52 0.95 -2.81 5.01
C LEU A 52 0.59 -4.26 4.70
N VAL A 53 -0.48 -4.78 5.32
CA VAL A 53 -1.01 -6.12 5.01
C VAL A 53 -1.46 -6.20 3.56
N ASP A 54 -2.23 -5.21 3.10
CA ASP A 54 -2.72 -5.17 1.72
C ASP A 54 -1.59 -5.01 0.71
N LEU A 55 -0.63 -4.11 0.97
CA LEU A 55 0.56 -3.90 0.13
C LEU A 55 1.38 -5.17 -0.04
N ASN A 56 1.66 -5.89 1.06
CA ASN A 56 2.40 -7.16 1.01
C ASN A 56 1.64 -8.23 0.23
N SER A 57 0.32 -8.25 0.39
CA SER A 57 -0.55 -9.17 -0.33
C SER A 57 -0.53 -8.90 -1.84
N GLU A 58 -0.61 -7.64 -2.26
CA GLU A 58 -0.51 -7.23 -3.67
C GLU A 58 0.88 -7.51 -4.25
N LEU A 59 1.95 -7.16 -3.53
CA LEU A 59 3.32 -7.47 -3.93
C LEU A 59 3.51 -8.98 -4.17
N SER A 60 3.01 -9.82 -3.26
CA SER A 60 3.07 -11.27 -3.40
C SER A 60 2.33 -11.78 -4.64
N SER A 61 1.17 -11.20 -4.96
CA SER A 61 0.39 -11.50 -6.16
C SER A 61 1.16 -11.13 -7.44
N ASP A 62 1.76 -9.94 -7.47
CA ASP A 62 2.56 -9.48 -8.60
C ASP A 62 3.85 -10.32 -8.78
N MET A 63 4.48 -10.74 -7.69
CA MET A 63 5.62 -11.65 -7.75
C MET A 63 5.25 -13.05 -8.29
N LYS A 64 4.06 -13.57 -7.93
CA LYS A 64 3.55 -14.83 -8.49
C LYS A 64 3.36 -14.72 -10.01
N SER A 65 2.75 -13.63 -10.45
CA SER A 65 2.55 -13.35 -11.88
C SER A 65 3.88 -13.18 -12.62
N LEU A 66 4.86 -12.51 -12.02
CA LEU A 66 6.22 -12.40 -12.56
C LEU A 66 6.92 -13.77 -12.67
N LYS A 67 6.70 -14.66 -11.70
CA LYS A 67 7.24 -16.03 -11.75
C LYS A 67 6.62 -16.81 -12.92
N SER A 68 5.30 -16.69 -13.13
CA SER A 68 4.61 -17.29 -14.26
C SER A 68 5.11 -16.74 -15.60
N TYR A 69 5.34 -15.43 -15.70
CA TYR A 69 5.97 -14.83 -16.87
C TYR A 69 7.33 -15.46 -17.18
N LYS A 70 8.23 -15.49 -16.18
CA LYS A 70 9.58 -16.06 -16.35
C LYS A 70 9.54 -17.53 -16.76
N LYS A 71 8.55 -18.28 -16.29
CA LYS A 71 8.34 -19.68 -16.67
C LYS A 71 7.88 -19.82 -18.12
N ILE A 72 6.95 -18.98 -18.58
CA ILE A 72 6.52 -18.98 -20.00
C ILE A 72 7.69 -18.58 -20.91
N ASP A 73 8.39 -17.50 -20.56
CA ASP A 73 9.55 -17.02 -21.32
C ASP A 73 10.67 -18.07 -21.41
N SER A 74 10.97 -18.77 -20.30
CA SER A 74 11.99 -19.83 -20.33
C SER A 74 11.56 -21.02 -21.20
N ILE A 75 10.30 -21.40 -21.16
CA ILE A 75 9.75 -22.47 -21.99
C ILE A 75 9.82 -22.12 -23.47
N PHE A 76 9.54 -20.86 -23.83
CA PHE A 76 9.65 -20.39 -25.21
C PHE A 76 11.11 -20.35 -25.68
N LYS A 77 12.03 -19.86 -24.83
CA LYS A 77 13.47 -19.78 -25.16
C LYS A 77 14.13 -21.15 -25.29
N LEU A 78 13.70 -22.11 -24.47
CA LEU A 78 14.22 -23.48 -24.46
C LEU A 78 13.45 -24.41 -25.42
N ASP A 79 12.49 -23.86 -26.17
CA ASP A 79 11.65 -24.59 -27.12
C ASP A 79 10.97 -25.85 -26.52
N LEU A 80 10.53 -25.75 -25.26
CA LEU A 80 9.93 -26.88 -24.56
C LEU A 80 8.48 -27.09 -24.97
N ALA A 81 8.03 -28.35 -24.98
CA ALA A 81 6.64 -28.72 -25.24
C ALA A 81 5.66 -28.18 -24.18
N TYR A 82 4.42 -27.97 -24.58
CA TYR A 82 3.33 -27.55 -23.69
C TYR A 82 3.08 -28.57 -22.58
N ARG A 83 2.84 -28.06 -21.37
CA ARG A 83 2.38 -28.84 -20.21
C ARG A 83 1.09 -28.24 -19.67
N ASP A 84 0.14 -29.07 -19.27
CA ASP A 84 -1.20 -28.59 -18.88
C ASP A 84 -1.19 -27.66 -17.66
N GLU A 85 -0.14 -27.68 -16.82
CA GLU A 85 -0.01 -26.73 -15.71
C GLU A 85 0.21 -25.28 -16.17
N LEU A 86 0.72 -25.08 -17.41
CA LEU A 86 0.96 -23.74 -17.96
C LEU A 86 -0.31 -22.93 -18.13
N LYS A 87 -1.48 -23.56 -18.19
CA LYS A 87 -2.74 -22.85 -18.31
C LYS A 87 -2.97 -21.85 -17.17
N TYR A 88 -2.48 -22.19 -15.97
CA TYR A 88 -2.56 -21.28 -14.82
C TYR A 88 -1.52 -20.16 -14.92
N ASP A 89 -0.34 -20.43 -15.46
CA ASP A 89 0.67 -19.40 -15.71
C ASP A 89 0.17 -18.38 -16.75
N PHE A 90 -0.44 -18.84 -17.85
CA PHE A 90 -1.03 -17.96 -18.86
C PHE A 90 -2.15 -17.10 -18.31
N TYR A 91 -2.92 -17.62 -17.35
CA TYR A 91 -3.90 -16.85 -16.61
C TYR A 91 -3.26 -15.79 -15.73
N LEU A 92 -2.30 -16.18 -14.87
CA LEU A 92 -1.68 -15.26 -13.92
C LEU A 92 -0.97 -14.08 -14.60
N VAL A 93 -0.34 -14.30 -15.76
CA VAL A 93 0.40 -13.24 -16.47
C VAL A 93 -0.51 -12.06 -16.87
N ILE A 94 -1.76 -12.31 -17.26
CA ILE A 94 -2.70 -11.25 -17.65
C ILE A 94 -3.50 -10.67 -16.48
N GLN A 95 -3.47 -11.32 -15.32
CA GLN A 95 -4.18 -10.80 -14.16
C GLN A 95 -3.42 -9.59 -13.61
N ASP A 96 -4.01 -8.41 -13.77
CA ASP A 96 -3.55 -7.21 -13.07
C ASP A 96 -4.54 -6.87 -11.97
N TYR A 97 -4.17 -7.25 -10.74
CA TYR A 97 -4.92 -6.94 -9.55
C TYR A 97 -4.43 -5.60 -8.99
N GLY A 98 -5.35 -4.70 -8.73
CA GLY A 98 -5.14 -3.51 -7.93
C GLY A 98 -6.17 -3.49 -6.82
N SER A 99 -5.73 -3.60 -5.57
CA SER A 99 -6.60 -3.36 -4.42
C SER A 99 -6.82 -1.85 -4.25
N TYR A 100 -8.05 -1.47 -3.92
CA TYR A 100 -8.35 -0.11 -3.49
C TYR A 100 -7.81 0.05 -2.07
N PHE A 101 -6.80 0.89 -1.90
CA PHE A 101 -6.37 1.29 -0.57
C PHE A 101 -7.41 2.26 -0.05
N ASP A 102 -8.11 1.89 1.02
CA ASP A 102 -9.02 2.79 1.71
C ASP A 102 -8.19 3.80 2.50
N ILE A 103 -7.67 4.79 1.78
CA ILE A 103 -6.95 5.92 2.36
C ILE A 103 -8.03 6.85 2.91
N GLU A 104 -8.50 6.55 4.13
CA GLU A 104 -9.33 7.49 4.85
C GLU A 104 -8.58 8.82 4.92
N THR A 105 -9.14 9.87 4.31
CA THR A 105 -8.59 11.22 4.33
C THR A 105 -8.48 11.80 5.75
N GLN A 106 -9.01 11.09 6.75
CA GLN A 106 -8.89 11.41 8.17
C GLN A 106 -7.45 11.31 8.68
N GLY A 107 -6.61 10.44 8.11
CA GLY A 107 -5.18 10.37 8.49
C GLY A 107 -4.47 11.71 8.28
N ILE A 108 -4.81 12.44 7.21
CA ILE A 108 -4.20 13.74 6.85
C ILE A 108 -4.65 14.85 7.81
N SER A 109 -5.92 14.90 8.21
CA SER A 109 -6.42 15.94 9.13
C SER A 109 -5.84 15.81 10.54
N ARG A 110 -5.47 14.59 10.94
CA ARG A 110 -4.82 14.28 12.23
C ARG A 110 -3.33 14.60 12.27
N VAL A 111 -2.66 14.83 11.13
CA VAL A 111 -1.23 15.20 11.13
C VAL A 111 -0.99 16.55 11.80
N ASN A 112 -1.97 17.46 11.78
CA ASN A 112 -1.80 18.81 12.30
C ASN A 112 -1.63 18.87 13.83
N VAL A 113 -1.90 17.79 14.57
CA VAL A 113 -1.65 17.71 16.01
C VAL A 113 -0.29 17.10 16.37
N ILE A 114 0.48 16.63 15.39
CA ILE A 114 1.81 16.04 15.58
C ILE A 114 2.85 17.15 15.69
N LYS A 115 3.64 17.15 16.77
CA LYS A 115 4.67 18.17 17.05
C LYS A 115 5.99 17.90 16.34
N ASP A 116 6.33 16.65 16.07
CA ASP A 116 7.49 16.32 15.23
C ASP A 116 7.15 16.66 13.77
N ASP A 117 7.58 17.84 13.33
CA ASP A 117 7.33 18.34 11.97
C ASP A 117 7.82 17.38 10.89
N THR A 118 8.94 16.69 11.13
CA THR A 118 9.49 15.75 10.15
C THR A 118 8.65 14.47 10.10
N LEU A 119 8.20 13.96 11.25
CA LEU A 119 7.25 12.84 11.30
C LEU A 119 5.93 13.22 10.62
N GLY A 120 5.40 14.41 10.90
CA GLY A 120 4.19 14.92 10.27
C GLY A 120 4.32 15.08 8.75
N VAL A 121 5.44 15.61 8.26
CA VAL A 121 5.74 15.67 6.81
C VAL A 121 5.78 14.27 6.20
N ASN A 122 6.52 13.33 6.80
CA ASN A 122 6.62 11.96 6.28
C ASN A 122 5.25 11.28 6.18
N ILE A 123 4.40 11.43 7.21
CA ILE A 123 3.04 10.87 7.19
C ILE A 123 2.21 11.52 6.08
N ARG A 124 2.26 12.86 5.95
CA ARG A 124 1.55 13.56 4.86
C ARG A 124 1.98 13.09 3.48
N GLU A 125 3.28 12.94 3.25
CA GLU A 125 3.82 12.48 1.98
C GLU A 125 3.39 11.04 1.67
N LEU A 126 3.43 10.16 2.68
CA LEU A 126 3.01 8.77 2.56
C LEU A 126 1.54 8.66 2.11
N TYR A 127 0.64 9.41 2.75
CA TYR A 127 -0.78 9.41 2.40
C TYR A 127 -1.06 10.12 1.06
N LYS A 128 -0.40 11.25 0.79
CA LYS A 128 -0.68 12.07 -0.39
C LYS A 128 -0.10 11.51 -1.67
N TYR A 129 1.09 10.92 -1.60
CA TYR A 129 1.84 10.48 -2.77
C TYR A 129 2.00 8.97 -2.79
N ASP A 130 2.53 8.34 -1.75
CA ASP A 130 2.96 6.95 -1.85
C ASP A 130 1.81 5.94 -1.86
N LEU A 131 0.80 6.13 -1.00
CA LEU A 131 -0.38 5.26 -0.97
C LEU A 131 -1.35 5.61 -2.10
N ARG A 132 -1.55 6.91 -2.37
CA ARG A 132 -2.51 7.39 -3.39
C ARG A 132 -2.05 7.14 -4.83
N SER A 133 -0.74 7.15 -5.09
CA SER A 133 -0.20 6.94 -6.44
C SER A 133 -0.08 5.47 -6.82
N LEU A 134 -0.46 4.54 -5.93
CA LEU A 134 -0.45 3.13 -6.27
C LEU A 134 -1.45 2.88 -7.40
N PRO A 135 -1.02 2.24 -8.51
CA PRO A 135 -1.87 2.03 -9.66
C PRO A 135 -3.03 1.11 -9.28
N ILE A 136 -4.22 1.69 -9.11
CA ILE A 136 -5.48 0.96 -9.02
C ILE A 136 -5.86 0.64 -10.45
N ILE A 137 -5.57 -0.59 -10.90
CA ILE A 137 -5.99 -1.02 -12.23
C ILE A 137 -6.74 -2.34 -12.08
N ARG A 138 -7.95 -2.37 -12.62
CA ARG A 138 -8.81 -3.56 -12.59
C ARG A 138 -8.57 -4.36 -13.87
N TYR A 139 -8.91 -5.65 -13.84
CA TYR A 139 -8.98 -6.50 -15.04
C TYR A 139 -9.87 -5.89 -16.15
N SER A 140 -10.86 -5.07 -15.78
CA SER A 140 -11.67 -4.30 -16.74
C SER A 140 -10.86 -3.33 -17.60
N ASP A 141 -9.66 -2.95 -17.15
CA ASP A 141 -8.80 -1.93 -17.74
C ASP A 141 -7.55 -2.57 -18.38
N LEU A 142 -7.56 -3.90 -18.58
CA LEU A 142 -6.68 -4.51 -19.56
C LEU A 142 -6.93 -3.83 -20.91
N ASP A 143 -5.83 -3.49 -21.58
CA ASP A 143 -5.84 -2.96 -22.93
C ASP A 143 -6.73 -3.88 -23.79
N ILE A 144 -7.63 -3.28 -24.58
CA ILE A 144 -8.63 -4.01 -25.38
C ILE A 144 -7.93 -5.07 -26.23
N ASP A 145 -6.77 -4.71 -26.78
CA ASP A 145 -5.87 -5.55 -27.56
C ASP A 145 -5.47 -6.85 -26.84
N ILE A 146 -5.16 -6.80 -25.53
CA ILE A 146 -4.75 -8.00 -24.77
C ILE A 146 -5.94 -8.94 -24.57
N ARG A 147 -7.12 -8.37 -24.28
CA ARG A 147 -8.33 -9.15 -24.06
C ARG A 147 -8.76 -9.86 -25.33
N GLU A 148 -8.81 -9.13 -26.44
CA GLU A 148 -9.18 -9.66 -27.75
C GLU A 148 -8.19 -10.74 -28.20
N TYR A 149 -6.88 -10.52 -28.01
CA TYR A 149 -5.88 -11.54 -28.31
C TYR A 149 -6.13 -12.83 -27.53
N TYR A 150 -6.36 -12.74 -26.21
CA TYR A 150 -6.61 -13.92 -25.39
C TYR A 150 -7.91 -14.65 -25.77
N GLN A 151 -8.96 -13.92 -26.16
CA GLN A 151 -10.22 -14.51 -26.63
C GLN A 151 -10.04 -15.29 -27.95
N ASN A 152 -9.21 -14.79 -28.86
CA ASN A 152 -9.00 -15.40 -30.18
C ASN A 152 -7.99 -16.56 -30.14
N HIS A 153 -7.01 -16.51 -29.23
CA HIS A 153 -5.87 -17.42 -29.25
C HIS A 153 -5.83 -18.43 -28.08
N PHE A 154 -6.73 -18.31 -27.10
CA PHE A 154 -6.78 -19.23 -25.95
C PHE A 154 -8.19 -19.75 -25.67
N LYS A 155 -8.26 -21.00 -25.20
CA LYS A 155 -9.43 -21.59 -24.57
C LYS A 155 -9.39 -21.36 -23.07
N ILE A 156 -10.53 -20.97 -22.50
CA ILE A 156 -10.71 -20.86 -21.06
C ILE A 156 -10.95 -22.26 -20.50
N PHE A 157 -10.17 -22.62 -19.48
CA PHE A 157 -10.36 -23.81 -18.67
C PHE A 157 -10.90 -23.39 -17.31
N GLU A 158 -12.04 -23.93 -16.89
CA GLU A 158 -12.60 -23.70 -15.55
C GLU A 158 -12.62 -25.00 -14.76
N ASN A 159 -11.98 -25.01 -13.60
CA ASN A 159 -12.02 -26.13 -12.67
C ASN A 159 -13.25 -25.99 -11.76
N LYS A 160 -14.35 -26.66 -12.10
CA LYS A 160 -15.62 -26.58 -11.33
C LYS A 160 -15.55 -27.21 -9.94
N GLN A 161 -14.51 -27.98 -9.62
CA GLN A 161 -14.35 -28.64 -8.31
C GLN A 161 -13.63 -27.75 -7.27
N GLU A 162 -12.96 -26.69 -7.70
CA GLU A 162 -12.37 -25.70 -6.81
C GLU A 162 -13.35 -24.52 -6.72
N GLY A 163 -14.25 -24.61 -5.73
CA GLY A 163 -15.26 -23.59 -5.46
C GLY A 163 -14.67 -22.18 -5.45
N ASP A 164 -15.48 -21.22 -5.89
CA ASP A 164 -15.11 -19.82 -6.18
C ASP A 164 -14.19 -19.26 -5.09
N VAL A 165 -12.88 -19.41 -5.29
CA VAL A 165 -11.88 -18.96 -4.34
C VAL A 165 -11.86 -17.46 -4.53
N SER A 166 -12.70 -16.76 -3.76
CA SER A 166 -12.42 -15.36 -3.46
C SER A 166 -10.94 -15.30 -3.09
N LEU A 167 -10.19 -14.44 -3.79
CA LEU A 167 -8.73 -14.31 -3.72
C LEU A 167 -8.22 -13.88 -2.32
N ARG A 168 -9.01 -14.08 -1.25
CA ARG A 168 -8.55 -14.04 0.14
C ARG A 168 -7.67 -15.26 0.47
N ASN A 169 -7.82 -16.39 -0.23
CA ASN A 169 -6.93 -17.55 -0.07
C ASN A 169 -5.92 -17.66 -1.23
N ARG A 170 -4.97 -16.71 -1.28
CA ARG A 170 -4.01 -16.48 -2.40
C ARG A 170 -3.00 -17.62 -2.64
N ASN A 171 -3.06 -18.73 -1.90
CA ASN A 171 -2.14 -19.88 -2.03
C ASN A 171 -2.72 -21.09 -2.77
N LYS A 172 -3.98 -21.02 -3.22
CA LYS A 172 -4.58 -22.05 -4.07
C LYS A 172 -4.35 -21.75 -5.55
N LEU A 173 -4.34 -22.81 -6.37
CA LEU A 173 -4.34 -22.66 -7.83
C LEU A 173 -5.58 -21.87 -8.27
N PRO A 174 -5.49 -21.06 -9.33
CA PRO A 174 -6.65 -20.34 -9.83
C PRO A 174 -7.70 -21.34 -10.35
N SER A 175 -8.98 -21.08 -10.06
CA SER A 175 -10.10 -21.87 -10.61
C SER A 175 -10.25 -21.73 -12.12
N LYS A 176 -9.53 -20.78 -12.75
CA LYS A 176 -9.53 -20.50 -14.18
C LYS A 176 -8.11 -20.57 -14.77
N GLY A 177 -7.99 -21.08 -15.99
CA GLY A 177 -6.75 -21.15 -16.75
C GLY A 177 -6.97 -20.78 -18.21
N TYR A 178 -5.90 -20.39 -18.91
CA TYR A 178 -5.92 -20.15 -20.36
C TYR A 178 -5.01 -21.15 -21.08
N LYS A 179 -5.59 -22.01 -21.91
CA LYS A 179 -4.85 -22.96 -22.76
C LYS A 179 -4.75 -22.41 -24.17
N PRO A 180 -3.55 -22.22 -24.74
CA PRO A 180 -3.43 -21.74 -26.11
C PRO A 180 -4.03 -22.72 -27.11
N ASN A 181 -4.67 -22.18 -28.15
CA ASN A 181 -5.25 -22.95 -29.25
C ASN A 181 -4.17 -23.67 -30.05
N ASP A 182 -3.04 -22.99 -30.25
CA ASP A 182 -1.84 -23.50 -30.93
C ASP A 182 -0.60 -22.99 -30.18
N PHE A 183 -0.03 -23.85 -29.34
CA PHE A 183 1.12 -23.50 -28.52
C PHE A 183 2.39 -23.32 -29.34
N GLU A 184 2.58 -24.13 -30.38
CA GLU A 184 3.76 -24.08 -31.24
C GLU A 184 3.81 -22.76 -32.01
N ARG A 185 2.66 -22.31 -32.53
CA ARG A 185 2.53 -20.99 -33.15
C ARG A 185 2.73 -19.86 -32.14
N LEU A 186 2.17 -19.98 -30.93
CA LEU A 186 2.27 -18.95 -29.89
C LEU A 186 3.74 -18.63 -29.52
N LYS A 187 4.62 -19.64 -29.45
CA LYS A 187 6.06 -19.46 -29.14
C LYS A 187 6.73 -18.44 -30.07
N ASN A 188 6.29 -18.39 -31.33
CA ASN A 188 6.87 -17.58 -32.38
C ASN A 188 5.99 -16.38 -32.78
N ASP A 189 4.89 -16.13 -32.08
CA ASP A 189 3.98 -15.04 -32.38
C ASP A 189 4.56 -13.68 -31.92
N PRO A 190 4.92 -12.76 -32.83
CA PRO A 190 5.47 -11.46 -32.47
C PRO A 190 4.45 -10.59 -31.73
N HIS A 191 3.15 -10.74 -32.00
CA HIS A 191 2.10 -10.00 -31.29
C HIS A 191 2.03 -10.45 -29.83
N TYR A 192 2.07 -11.76 -29.59
CA TYR A 192 2.08 -12.27 -28.22
C TYR A 192 3.33 -11.85 -27.42
N ARG A 193 4.51 -11.88 -28.06
CA ARG A 193 5.75 -11.38 -27.44
C ARG A 193 5.65 -9.91 -27.05
N SER A 194 5.06 -9.07 -27.90
CA SER A 194 4.79 -7.66 -27.59
C SER A 194 3.86 -7.50 -26.38
N ILE A 195 2.78 -8.30 -26.30
CA ILE A 195 1.87 -8.33 -25.14
C ILE A 195 2.63 -8.70 -23.87
N LEU A 196 3.43 -9.78 -23.92
CA LEU A 196 4.26 -10.24 -22.82
C LEU A 196 5.22 -9.14 -22.33
N ASP A 197 5.91 -8.46 -23.23
CA ASP A 197 6.84 -7.37 -22.88
C ASP A 197 6.14 -6.18 -22.23
N LYS A 198 4.96 -5.79 -22.74
CA LYS A 198 4.13 -4.74 -22.12
C LYS A 198 3.74 -5.12 -20.68
N LEU A 199 3.24 -6.35 -20.50
CA LEU A 199 2.82 -6.85 -19.19
C LEU A 199 4.00 -6.96 -18.21
N LEU A 200 5.17 -7.41 -18.67
CA LEU A 200 6.38 -7.49 -17.85
C LEU A 200 6.83 -6.11 -17.36
N LYS A 201 6.92 -5.13 -18.27
CA LYS A 201 7.35 -3.76 -17.93
C LYS A 201 6.42 -3.15 -16.87
N ARG A 202 5.11 -3.27 -17.09
CA ARG A 202 4.08 -2.81 -16.14
C ARG A 202 4.22 -3.50 -14.78
N ARG A 203 4.40 -4.83 -14.77
CA ARG A 203 4.55 -5.61 -13.53
C ARG A 203 5.78 -5.20 -12.72
N ASN A 204 6.94 -5.07 -13.39
CA ASN A 204 8.17 -4.66 -12.73
C ASN A 204 8.04 -3.26 -12.12
N HIS A 205 7.38 -2.34 -12.82
CA HIS A 205 7.08 -1.02 -12.29
C HIS A 205 6.22 -1.11 -11.01
N LYS A 206 5.11 -1.84 -11.03
CA LYS A 206 4.25 -2.06 -9.85
C LYS A 206 5.00 -2.69 -8.68
N ILE A 207 5.76 -3.75 -8.90
CA ILE A 207 6.57 -4.42 -7.86
C ILE A 207 7.52 -3.43 -7.19
N ASN A 208 8.18 -2.59 -7.97
CA ASN A 208 9.11 -1.60 -7.43
C ASN A 208 8.38 -0.54 -6.62
N MET A 209 7.23 -0.05 -7.09
CA MET A 209 6.39 0.88 -6.32
C MET A 209 5.94 0.26 -5.00
N TYR A 210 5.40 -0.96 -5.00
CA TYR A 210 4.97 -1.62 -3.77
C TYR A 210 6.12 -1.80 -2.78
N LYS A 211 7.30 -2.25 -3.21
CA LYS A 211 8.48 -2.38 -2.34
C LYS A 211 8.89 -1.05 -1.71
N GLN A 212 8.90 0.03 -2.50
CA GLN A 212 9.23 1.37 -2.01
C GLN A 212 8.20 1.86 -0.99
N THR A 213 6.91 1.71 -1.30
CA THR A 213 5.83 2.13 -0.39
C THR A 213 5.85 1.31 0.90
N ILE A 214 6.00 -0.02 0.84
CA ILE A 214 6.16 -0.89 2.01
C ILE A 214 7.29 -0.40 2.91
N HIS A 215 8.47 -0.17 2.32
CA HIS A 215 9.62 0.31 3.08
C HIS A 215 9.34 1.65 3.79
N LYS A 216 8.66 2.58 3.11
CA LYS A 216 8.29 3.88 3.70
C LYS A 216 7.23 3.75 4.80
N VAL A 217 6.26 2.87 4.63
CA VAL A 217 5.24 2.56 5.66
C VAL A 217 5.93 2.00 6.91
N GLU A 218 6.76 0.96 6.76
CA GLU A 218 7.49 0.34 7.88
C GLU A 218 8.43 1.33 8.58
N LYS A 219 9.12 2.19 7.83
CA LYS A 219 10.00 3.22 8.38
C LYS A 219 9.20 4.27 9.16
N THR A 220 8.03 4.66 8.66
CA THR A 220 7.15 5.62 9.32
C THR A 220 6.57 5.03 10.60
N MET A 221 6.07 3.79 10.57
CA MET A 221 5.59 3.07 11.75
C MET A 221 6.69 2.99 12.82
N ARG A 222 7.89 2.52 12.49
CA ARG A 222 9.03 2.49 13.44
C ARG A 222 9.35 3.85 14.05
N ARG A 223 9.22 4.93 13.29
CA ARG A 223 9.42 6.28 13.81
C ARG A 223 8.31 6.69 14.78
N ILE A 224 7.06 6.33 14.51
CA ILE A 224 5.94 6.53 15.42
C ILE A 224 6.17 5.75 16.72
N GLU A 225 6.60 4.49 16.62
CA GLU A 225 6.89 3.65 17.79
C GLU A 225 7.99 4.26 18.66
N ASN A 226 9.10 4.68 18.06
CA ASN A 226 10.19 5.34 18.79
C ASN A 226 9.78 6.68 19.43
N TYR A 227 8.87 7.42 18.79
CA TYR A 227 8.40 8.71 19.28
C TYR A 227 7.40 8.56 20.44
N THR A 228 6.53 7.55 20.38
CA THR A 228 5.41 7.38 21.31
C THR A 228 5.64 6.32 22.39
N GLY A 229 6.55 5.37 22.16
CA GLY A 229 6.71 4.15 22.96
C GLY A 229 5.61 3.10 22.73
N ILE A 230 4.75 3.28 21.72
CA ILE A 230 3.66 2.37 21.35
C ILE A 230 4.17 1.41 20.27
N VAL A 231 3.69 0.16 20.26
CA VAL A 231 3.94 -0.79 19.16
C VAL A 231 2.79 -0.73 18.15
N CYS A 232 3.11 -0.62 16.87
CA CYS A 232 2.13 -0.56 15.79
C CYS A 232 1.81 -2.01 15.35
N ILE A 233 0.71 -2.56 15.88
CA ILE A 233 0.27 -3.96 15.69
C ILE A 233 -0.68 -4.12 14.51
#